data_AF-A0A060UPS3-F1
#
_entry.id   AF-A0A060UPS3-F1
#
_cell.length_a   1.000
_cell.length_b   1.000
_cell.length_c   1.000
_cell.angle_alpha   90.00
_cell.angle_beta   90.00
_cell.angle_gamma   90.00
#
_symmetry.space_group_name_H-M   'P 1'
#
loop_
_entity.id
_entity.type
_entity.pdbx_description
1 polymer ?
#
loop_
_entity_poly.entity_id
_entity_poly.type
_entity_poly.pdbx_seq_one_letter_code
_entity_poly.pdbx_strand_id
1 'polypeptide(L)'
;LLSGALALTETWAGSHSLRYFHTAVSRPGRWEPRFISVGYVDDTQFVRFDSDAESPREEPRAPWAEQEGPEYWEEQTRIAKGNAQTDRENLRTLRGYYNQSEGGSHTIQWMYGCDLGPDGRLLRGYDQSAYDGRDYIVLNEDLRSWTAADMAAQNTQRKWEAARAAERQRAYLEGECLEWLRRYLENGKEMLQRADPPKTHVTHHPVSDHEATLRCWALG
;
A
#
# COMPACT_ATOMS: atom_id res chain seq x y z
N LEU A 1 -0.96 -37.52 36.97
CA LEU A 1 -0.26 -36.56 36.09
C LEU A 1 -1.35 -35.82 35.31
N LEU A 2 -1.71 -34.61 35.76
CA LEU A 2 -2.69 -33.76 35.09
C LEU A 2 -1.96 -32.99 33.99
N SER A 3 -2.06 -33.44 32.74
CA SER A 3 -1.61 -32.65 31.59
C SER A 3 -2.70 -31.64 31.25
N GLY A 4 -2.52 -30.40 31.71
CA GLY A 4 -3.31 -29.27 31.23
C GLY A 4 -2.92 -28.95 29.80
N ALA A 5 -3.85 -29.05 28.86
CA ALA A 5 -3.71 -28.48 27.55
C ALA A 5 -3.73 -26.96 27.69
N LEU A 6 -2.57 -26.31 27.53
CA LEU A 6 -2.53 -24.88 27.26
C LEU A 6 -3.21 -24.69 25.90
N ALA A 7 -4.40 -24.10 25.91
CA ALA A 7 -4.96 -23.52 24.70
C ALA A 7 -3.97 -22.45 24.23
N LEU A 8 -3.23 -22.75 23.16
CA LEU A 8 -2.51 -21.73 22.40
C LEU A 8 -3.58 -20.78 21.87
N THR A 9 -3.70 -19.62 22.50
CA THR A 9 -4.31 -18.46 21.86
C THR A 9 -3.59 -18.28 20.54
N GLU A 10 -4.38 -18.17 19.47
CA GLU A 10 -3.93 -18.04 18.09
C GLU A 10 -3.20 -16.71 17.91
N THR A 11 -1.94 -16.65 18.34
CA THR A 11 -1.06 -15.50 18.16
C THR A 11 -0.46 -15.63 16.77
N TRP A 12 -0.79 -14.70 15.87
CA TRP A 12 -0.08 -14.52 14.61
C TRP A 12 1.43 -14.43 14.92
N ALA A 13 2.22 -15.38 14.41
CA ALA A 13 3.59 -15.60 14.88
C ALA A 13 4.60 -14.50 14.46
N GLY A 14 4.12 -13.38 13.92
CA GLY A 14 4.91 -12.24 13.49
C GLY A 14 4.05 -10.99 13.29
N SER A 15 4.70 -9.89 12.90
CA SER A 15 4.00 -8.70 12.44
C SER A 15 3.54 -8.90 11.00
N HIS A 16 2.38 -8.35 10.66
CA HIS A 16 1.83 -8.39 9.31
C HIS A 16 1.43 -6.99 8.85
N SER A 17 1.24 -6.79 7.55
CA SER A 17 0.94 -5.48 6.98
C SER A 17 -0.08 -5.56 5.87
N LEU A 18 -0.95 -4.55 5.80
CA LEU A 18 -1.85 -4.30 4.67
C LEU A 18 -1.46 -2.96 4.06
N ARG A 19 -1.09 -2.95 2.77
CA ARG A 19 -0.69 -1.72 2.06
C ARG A 19 -1.39 -1.61 0.72
N TYR A 20 -1.89 -0.42 0.43
CA TYR A 20 -2.40 -0.05 -0.88
C TYR A 20 -1.48 0.98 -1.51
N PHE A 21 -1.25 0.84 -2.81
CA PHE A 21 -0.45 1.75 -3.61
C PHE A 21 -1.30 2.24 -4.78
N HIS A 22 -1.57 3.53 -4.79
CA HIS A 22 -2.23 4.21 -5.90
C HIS A 22 -1.19 4.92 -6.75
N THR A 23 -1.39 4.91 -8.06
CA THR A 23 -0.61 5.71 -9.01
C THR A 23 -1.56 6.31 -10.04
N ALA A 24 -1.58 7.63 -10.11
CA ALA A 24 -2.33 8.39 -11.09
C ALA A 24 -1.37 9.17 -12.00
N VAL A 25 -1.45 8.95 -13.31
CA VAL A 25 -0.57 9.58 -14.29
C VAL A 25 -1.41 10.42 -15.26
N SER A 26 -1.21 11.73 -15.27
CA SER A 26 -1.83 12.60 -16.27
C SER A 26 -1.23 12.34 -17.65
N ARG A 27 -2.04 12.51 -18.69
CA ARG A 27 -1.63 12.28 -20.08
C ARG A 27 -1.82 13.58 -20.87
N PRO A 28 -0.79 14.08 -21.57
CA PRO A 28 -0.93 15.18 -22.49
C PRO A 28 -1.88 14.84 -23.65
N GLY A 29 -2.61 15.84 -24.16
CA GLY A 29 -3.76 15.61 -25.04
C GLY A 29 -5.00 15.25 -24.23
N ARG A 30 -6.21 15.30 -24.79
CA ARG A 30 -7.49 15.20 -24.06
C ARG A 30 -7.79 13.83 -23.43
N TRP A 31 -6.77 13.05 -23.12
CA TRP A 31 -6.86 11.74 -22.51
C TRP A 31 -7.08 11.86 -21.00
N GLU A 32 -7.92 10.98 -20.48
CA GLU A 32 -8.09 10.85 -19.04
C GLU A 32 -6.78 10.34 -18.40
N PRO A 33 -6.45 10.78 -17.17
CA PRO A 33 -5.36 10.19 -16.41
C PRO A 33 -5.56 8.69 -16.22
N ARG A 34 -4.46 7.92 -16.29
CA ARG A 34 -4.51 6.51 -15.90
C ARG A 34 -4.40 6.41 -14.39
N PHE A 35 -5.28 5.64 -13.78
CA PHE A 35 -5.24 5.29 -12.36
C PHE A 35 -5.02 3.79 -12.20
N ILE A 36 -4.05 3.43 -11.38
CA ILE A 36 -3.76 2.05 -10.98
C ILE A 36 -3.79 1.99 -9.46
N SER A 37 -4.51 1.01 -8.91
CA SER A 37 -4.42 0.65 -7.49
C SER A 37 -3.95 -0.80 -7.37
N VAL A 38 -3.07 -1.07 -6.41
CA VAL A 38 -2.65 -2.43 -6.04
C VAL A 38 -2.63 -2.56 -4.53
N GLY A 39 -3.11 -3.69 -4.02
CA GLY A 39 -3.12 -4.02 -2.60
C GLY A 39 -2.20 -5.20 -2.29
N TYR A 40 -1.49 -5.12 -1.17
CA TYR A 40 -0.59 -6.14 -0.66
C TYR A 40 -0.94 -6.51 0.77
N VAL A 41 -0.90 -7.81 1.06
CA VAL A 41 -0.74 -8.30 2.43
C VAL A 41 0.69 -8.84 2.53
N ASP A 42 1.48 -8.24 3.41
CA ASP A 42 2.93 -8.42 3.46
C ASP A 42 3.56 -8.20 2.08
N ASP A 43 4.28 -9.18 1.56
CA ASP A 43 4.92 -9.12 0.24
C ASP A 43 4.05 -9.74 -0.87
N THR A 44 2.79 -10.10 -0.58
CA THR A 44 1.88 -10.77 -1.51
C THR A 44 0.83 -9.82 -2.07
N GLN A 45 0.89 -9.54 -3.38
CA GLN A 45 -0.16 -8.79 -4.05
C GLN A 45 -1.47 -9.59 -4.05
N PHE A 46 -2.58 -9.00 -3.63
CA PHE A 46 -3.86 -9.68 -3.55
C PHE A 46 -4.98 -9.02 -4.36
N VAL A 47 -4.86 -7.72 -4.67
CA VAL A 47 -5.82 -7.01 -5.52
C VAL A 47 -5.14 -6.05 -6.50
N ARG A 48 -5.86 -5.73 -7.58
CA ARG A 48 -5.47 -4.72 -8.57
C ARG A 48 -6.71 -4.11 -9.22
N PHE A 49 -6.65 -2.79 -9.43
CA PHE A 49 -7.49 -2.04 -10.34
C PHE A 49 -6.64 -1.31 -11.40
N ASP A 50 -7.13 -1.24 -12.63
CA ASP A 50 -6.53 -0.47 -13.72
C ASP A 50 -7.62 0.25 -14.53
N SER A 51 -7.57 1.58 -14.56
CA SER A 51 -8.58 2.39 -15.26
C SER A 51 -8.56 2.20 -16.77
N ASP A 52 -7.44 1.72 -17.33
CA ASP A 52 -7.29 1.46 -18.76
C ASP A 52 -7.76 0.05 -19.19
N ALA A 53 -8.17 -0.80 -18.24
CA ALA A 53 -8.72 -2.10 -18.59
C ALA A 53 -10.02 -1.94 -19.42
N GLU A 54 -10.33 -2.92 -20.28
CA GLU A 54 -11.55 -2.90 -21.09
C GLU A 54 -12.82 -2.82 -20.22
N SER A 55 -12.81 -3.49 -19.06
CA SER A 55 -13.84 -3.41 -18.03
C SER A 55 -13.18 -3.11 -16.67
N PRO A 56 -12.96 -1.83 -16.32
CA PRO A 56 -12.29 -1.46 -15.08
C PRO A 56 -13.06 -1.92 -13.84
N ARG A 57 -12.46 -2.85 -13.10
CA ARG A 57 -12.94 -3.43 -11.85
C ARG A 57 -11.76 -3.84 -10.96
N GLU A 58 -12.03 -4.00 -9.67
CA GLU A 58 -11.06 -4.59 -8.75
C GLU A 58 -10.97 -6.10 -9.03
N GLU A 59 -9.75 -6.61 -9.18
CA GLU A 59 -9.50 -8.01 -9.53
C GLU A 59 -8.61 -8.70 -8.50
N PRO A 60 -8.90 -9.96 -8.13
CA PRO A 60 -8.04 -10.74 -7.27
C PRO A 60 -6.70 -11.03 -7.96
N ARG A 61 -5.63 -11.05 -7.16
CA ARG A 61 -4.26 -11.42 -7.56
C ARG A 61 -3.65 -12.53 -6.71
N ALA A 62 -4.38 -13.00 -5.71
CA ALA A 62 -4.03 -14.14 -4.89
C ALA A 62 -5.24 -15.10 -4.76
N PRO A 63 -5.02 -16.43 -4.74
CA PRO A 63 -6.12 -17.41 -4.66
C PRO A 63 -7.01 -17.23 -3.43
N TRP A 64 -6.45 -16.82 -2.29
CA TRP A 64 -7.21 -16.60 -1.07
C TRP A 64 -8.12 -15.37 -1.13
N ALA A 65 -7.83 -14.40 -2.01
CA ALA A 65 -8.69 -13.24 -2.21
C ALA A 65 -9.97 -13.62 -2.96
N GLU A 66 -9.95 -14.65 -3.82
CA GLU A 66 -11.12 -15.14 -4.56
C GLU A 66 -12.24 -15.67 -3.65
N GLN A 67 -11.95 -15.93 -2.38
CA GLN A 67 -12.94 -16.34 -1.37
C GLN A 67 -13.91 -15.19 -1.01
N GLU A 68 -13.58 -13.94 -1.33
CA GLU A 68 -14.47 -12.81 -1.08
C GLU A 68 -15.69 -12.81 -2.01
N GLY A 69 -16.85 -12.43 -1.44
CA GLY A 69 -18.13 -12.42 -2.14
C GLY A 69 -18.27 -11.29 -3.17
N PRO A 70 -19.29 -11.37 -4.06
CA PRO A 70 -19.51 -10.37 -5.10
C PRO A 70 -19.71 -8.96 -4.54
N GLU A 71 -20.35 -8.80 -3.38
CA GLU A 71 -20.59 -7.50 -2.75
C GLU A 71 -19.27 -6.78 -2.39
N TYR A 72 -18.25 -7.54 -1.96
CA TYR A 72 -16.92 -6.99 -1.72
C TYR A 72 -16.31 -6.43 -3.00
N TRP A 73 -16.35 -7.20 -4.09
CA TRP A 73 -15.77 -6.79 -5.37
C TRP A 73 -16.48 -5.60 -6.01
N GLU A 74 -17.81 -5.54 -5.89
CA GLU A 74 -18.60 -4.40 -6.34
C GLU A 74 -18.25 -3.13 -5.56
N GLU A 75 -18.15 -3.24 -4.23
CA GLU A 75 -17.81 -2.12 -3.36
C GLU A 75 -16.37 -1.62 -3.59
N GLN A 76 -15.38 -2.52 -3.64
CA GLN A 76 -14.00 -2.15 -3.93
C GLN A 76 -13.86 -1.52 -5.32
N THR A 77 -14.57 -2.05 -6.32
CA THR A 77 -14.61 -1.44 -7.66
C THR A 77 -15.17 -0.02 -7.64
N ARG A 78 -16.23 0.22 -6.85
CA ARG A 78 -16.84 1.55 -6.70
C ARG A 78 -15.88 2.52 -6.01
N ILE A 79 -15.18 2.07 -4.97
CA ILE A 79 -14.17 2.86 -4.26
C ILE A 79 -13.01 3.21 -5.20
N ALA A 80 -12.46 2.23 -5.93
CA ALA A 80 -11.37 2.46 -6.88
C ALA A 80 -11.74 3.46 -7.99
N LYS A 81 -12.97 3.38 -8.51
CA LYS A 81 -13.49 4.37 -9.48
C LYS A 81 -13.64 5.76 -8.87
N GLY A 82 -14.06 5.85 -7.60
CA GLY A 82 -14.10 7.10 -6.85
C GLY A 82 -12.71 7.72 -6.70
N ASN A 83 -11.74 6.92 -6.26
CA ASN A 83 -10.34 7.34 -6.11
C ASN A 83 -9.74 7.83 -7.43
N ALA A 84 -10.02 7.16 -8.55
CA ALA A 84 -9.59 7.59 -9.87
C ALA A 84 -10.12 9.00 -10.25
N GLN A 85 -11.37 9.32 -9.89
CA GLN A 85 -11.92 10.66 -10.12
C GLN A 85 -11.29 11.70 -9.18
N THR A 86 -11.08 11.37 -7.91
CA THR A 86 -10.39 12.24 -6.95
C THR A 86 -8.98 12.56 -7.42
N ASP A 87 -8.21 11.57 -7.87
CA ASP A 87 -6.84 11.79 -8.32
C ASP A 87 -6.75 12.56 -9.64
N ARG A 88 -7.75 12.42 -10.52
CA ARG A 88 -7.90 13.29 -11.69
C ARG A 88 -8.02 14.76 -11.30
N GLU A 89 -8.80 15.06 -10.26
CA GLU A 89 -8.94 16.43 -9.74
C GLU A 89 -7.68 16.89 -9.00
N ASN A 90 -7.04 16.00 -8.25
CA ASN A 90 -5.77 16.27 -7.57
C ASN A 90 -4.68 16.62 -8.57
N LEU A 91 -4.56 15.90 -9.69
CA LEU A 91 -3.58 16.20 -10.75
C LEU A 91 -3.75 17.63 -11.30
N ARG A 92 -5.01 18.08 -11.49
CA ARG A 92 -5.30 19.46 -11.93
C ARG A 92 -4.93 20.48 -10.85
N THR A 93 -5.24 20.17 -9.60
CA THR A 93 -4.97 21.03 -8.45
C THR A 93 -3.46 21.21 -8.22
N LEU A 94 -2.70 20.12 -8.20
CA LEU A 94 -1.25 20.15 -7.99
C LEU A 94 -0.54 20.88 -9.12
N ARG A 95 -0.94 20.66 -10.37
CA ARG A 95 -0.42 21.43 -11.52
C ARG A 95 -0.58 22.95 -11.29
N GLY A 96 -1.71 23.37 -10.73
CA GLY A 96 -1.95 24.76 -10.33
C GLY A 96 -1.05 25.22 -9.18
N TYR A 97 -0.87 24.41 -8.14
CA TYR A 97 0.00 24.73 -7.00
C TYR A 97 1.46 24.92 -7.41
N TYR A 98 1.93 24.15 -8.38
CA TYR A 98 3.30 24.22 -8.89
C TYR A 98 3.46 25.12 -10.13
N ASN A 99 2.41 25.82 -10.57
CA ASN A 99 2.40 26.68 -11.77
C ASN A 99 2.94 25.96 -13.03
N GLN A 100 2.59 24.69 -13.20
CA GLN A 100 3.06 23.84 -14.30
C GLN A 100 2.17 23.97 -15.54
N SER A 101 2.73 23.71 -16.73
CA SER A 101 2.02 23.84 -18.00
C SER A 101 1.10 22.64 -18.28
N GLU A 102 0.08 22.83 -19.14
CA GLU A 102 -0.86 21.75 -19.47
C GLU A 102 -0.26 20.63 -20.33
N GLY A 103 0.86 20.90 -21.02
CA GLY A 103 1.53 19.92 -21.88
C GLY A 103 2.39 18.91 -21.12
N GLY A 104 2.57 19.09 -19.80
CA GLY A 104 3.34 18.19 -18.94
C GLY A 104 2.55 16.95 -18.52
N SER A 105 3.25 15.82 -18.48
CA SER A 105 2.80 14.59 -17.83
C SER A 105 3.25 14.62 -16.37
N HIS A 106 2.34 14.36 -15.45
CA HIS A 106 2.56 14.43 -14.01
C HIS A 106 2.04 13.18 -13.32
N THR A 107 2.65 12.82 -12.20
CA THR A 107 2.32 11.60 -11.46
C THR A 107 2.01 11.91 -10.00
N ILE A 108 0.89 11.40 -9.51
CA ILE A 108 0.60 11.29 -8.07
C ILE A 108 0.79 9.84 -7.68
N GLN A 109 1.47 9.60 -6.56
CA GLN A 109 1.53 8.31 -5.92
C GLN A 109 1.02 8.44 -4.49
N TRP A 110 0.27 7.45 -4.03
CA TRP A 110 -0.25 7.40 -2.66
C TRP A 110 -0.02 6.01 -2.10
N MET A 111 0.62 5.91 -0.93
CA MET A 111 0.68 4.68 -0.15
C MET A 111 -0.02 4.90 1.20
N TYR A 112 -0.93 3.99 1.55
CA TYR A 112 -1.54 3.96 2.87
C TYR A 112 -1.75 2.51 3.31
N GLY A 113 -1.89 2.31 4.62
CA GLY A 113 -1.96 0.97 5.17
C GLY A 113 -1.69 0.90 6.66
N CYS A 114 -1.73 -0.30 7.21
CA CYS A 114 -1.49 -0.55 8.63
C CYS A 114 -0.61 -1.79 8.83
N ASP A 115 0.19 -1.76 9.89
CA ASP A 115 0.92 -2.90 10.40
C ASP A 115 0.22 -3.42 11.66
N LEU A 116 -0.04 -4.73 11.69
CA LEU A 116 -0.50 -5.48 12.84
C LEU A 116 0.70 -6.05 13.59
N GLY A 117 0.83 -5.72 14.87
CA GLY A 117 1.88 -6.27 15.72
C GLY A 117 1.60 -7.72 16.15
N PRO A 118 2.60 -8.44 16.69
CA PRO A 118 2.42 -9.81 17.18
C PRO A 118 1.43 -9.94 18.34
N ASP A 119 1.16 -8.82 19.04
CA ASP A 119 0.14 -8.71 20.09
C ASP A 119 -1.28 -8.51 19.53
N GLY A 120 -1.42 -8.49 18.20
CA GLY A 120 -2.69 -8.30 17.50
C GLY A 120 -3.20 -6.87 17.52
N ARG A 121 -2.37 -5.87 17.84
CA ARG A 121 -2.73 -4.44 17.89
C ARG A 121 -2.11 -3.65 16.74
N LEU A 122 -2.58 -2.42 16.54
CA LEU A 122 -1.93 -1.50 15.59
C LEU A 122 -0.48 -1.28 16.03
N LEU A 123 0.46 -1.68 15.19
CA LEU A 123 1.86 -1.35 15.35
C LEU A 123 2.17 0.00 14.72
N ARG A 124 1.65 0.23 13.50
CA ARG A 124 1.86 1.46 12.74
C ARG A 124 0.78 1.69 11.71
N GLY A 125 0.43 2.96 11.47
CA GLY A 125 -0.41 3.38 10.34
C GLY A 125 0.38 4.24 9.37
N TYR A 126 -0.01 4.20 8.09
CA TYR A 126 0.62 4.93 7.00
C TYR A 126 -0.42 5.67 6.18
N ASP A 127 -0.09 6.89 5.79
CA ASP A 127 -0.75 7.65 4.74
C ASP A 127 0.27 8.66 4.22
N GLN A 128 0.79 8.42 3.02
CA GLN A 128 1.82 9.25 2.40
C GLN A 128 1.58 9.37 0.91
N SER A 129 1.86 10.56 0.39
CA SER A 129 1.75 10.85 -1.04
C SER A 129 3.00 11.51 -1.58
N ALA A 130 3.23 11.29 -2.87
CA ALA A 130 4.31 11.86 -3.65
C ALA A 130 3.77 12.48 -4.94
N TYR A 131 4.44 13.52 -5.42
CA TYR A 131 4.17 14.18 -6.68
C TYR A 131 5.44 14.23 -7.54
N ASP A 132 5.34 13.74 -8.78
CA ASP A 132 6.46 13.61 -9.72
C ASP A 132 7.69 12.90 -9.10
N GLY A 133 7.44 11.86 -8.30
CA GLY A 133 8.45 11.02 -7.67
C GLY A 133 9.14 11.64 -6.44
N ARG A 134 8.61 12.74 -5.91
CA ARG A 134 9.11 13.40 -4.69
C ARG A 134 8.04 13.43 -3.62
N ASP A 135 8.45 13.32 -2.36
CA ASP A 135 7.54 13.43 -1.22
C ASP A 135 6.70 14.71 -1.32
N TYR A 136 5.40 14.59 -1.04
CA TYR A 136 4.45 15.69 -1.06
C TYR A 136 3.90 15.96 0.34
N ILE A 137 3.16 15.00 0.91
CA ILE A 137 2.64 15.10 2.29
C ILE A 137 2.55 13.72 2.93
N VAL A 138 2.85 13.64 4.23
CA VAL A 138 2.80 12.41 5.02
C VAL A 138 2.06 12.62 6.34
N LEU A 139 1.24 11.65 6.73
CA LEU A 139 0.64 11.54 8.06
C LEU A 139 1.73 11.09 9.03
N ASN A 140 1.94 11.87 10.09
CA ASN A 140 2.94 11.56 11.10
C ASN A 140 2.52 10.33 11.92
N GLU A 141 3.50 9.72 12.61
CA GLU A 141 3.29 8.53 13.44
C GLU A 141 2.28 8.74 14.58
N ASP A 142 2.02 9.99 14.96
CA ASP A 142 0.98 10.34 15.93
C ASP A 142 -0.45 10.16 15.40
N LEU A 143 -0.60 9.89 14.09
CA LEU A 143 -1.86 9.77 13.33
C LEU A 143 -2.79 10.98 13.48
N ARG A 144 -2.22 12.16 13.74
CA ARG A 144 -2.96 13.39 14.06
C ARG A 144 -2.43 14.60 13.30
N SER A 145 -1.15 14.62 12.99
CA SER A 145 -0.49 15.74 12.31
C SER A 145 0.10 15.32 10.97
N TRP A 146 0.31 16.31 10.10
CA TRP A 146 0.88 16.11 8.77
C TRP A 146 2.22 16.81 8.65
N THR A 147 3.13 16.23 7.87
CA THR A 147 4.36 16.88 7.43
C THR A 147 4.27 17.13 5.93
N ALA A 148 4.25 18.41 5.54
CA ALA A 148 4.31 18.86 4.15
C ALA A 148 5.77 19.01 3.69
N ALA A 149 6.08 18.48 2.51
CA ALA A 149 7.44 18.48 1.98
C ALA A 149 7.89 19.85 1.44
N ASP A 150 6.94 20.67 0.98
CA ASP A 150 7.22 22.00 0.43
C ASP A 150 6.05 22.99 0.62
N MET A 151 6.22 24.22 0.10
CA MET A 151 5.21 25.29 0.19
C MET A 151 3.90 24.97 -0.55
N ALA A 152 3.94 24.17 -1.61
CA ALA A 152 2.74 23.75 -2.32
C ALA A 152 1.96 22.73 -1.47
N ALA A 153 2.65 21.76 -0.86
CA ALA A 153 2.08 20.79 0.06
C ALA A 153 1.45 21.42 1.31
N GLN A 154 1.98 22.55 1.79
CA GLN A 154 1.35 23.31 2.88
C GLN A 154 -0.07 23.81 2.55
N ASN A 155 -0.43 23.95 1.26
CA ASN A 155 -1.81 24.26 0.88
C ASN A 155 -2.73 23.06 1.16
N THR A 156 -2.28 21.84 0.86
CA THR A 156 -3.02 20.61 1.19
C THR A 156 -3.09 20.41 2.69
N GLN A 157 -1.98 20.57 3.41
CA GLN A 157 -1.92 20.45 4.87
C GLN A 157 -3.00 21.30 5.55
N ARG A 158 -3.05 22.62 5.25
CA ARG A 158 -4.02 23.53 5.84
C ARG A 158 -5.47 23.12 5.56
N LYS A 159 -5.75 22.65 4.35
CA LYS A 159 -7.09 22.15 3.98
C LYS A 159 -7.46 20.89 4.77
N TRP A 160 -6.52 19.96 4.89
CA TRP A 160 -6.72 18.69 5.59
C TRP A 160 -6.85 18.87 7.10
N GLU A 161 -6.09 19.79 7.70
CA GLU A 161 -6.24 20.18 9.11
C GLU A 161 -7.61 20.83 9.37
N ALA A 162 -8.02 21.78 8.53
CA ALA A 162 -9.34 22.41 8.63
C ALA A 162 -10.50 21.39 8.49
N ALA A 163 -10.31 20.38 7.63
CA ALA A 163 -11.27 19.30 7.40
C ALA A 163 -11.10 18.10 8.35
N ARG A 164 -10.20 18.18 9.34
CA ARG A 164 -9.86 17.10 10.29
C ARG A 164 -9.60 15.75 9.58
N ALA A 165 -8.90 15.78 8.46
CA ALA A 165 -8.65 14.59 7.65
C ALA A 165 -7.89 13.49 8.42
N ALA A 166 -6.97 13.89 9.31
CA ALA A 166 -6.23 12.94 10.14
C ALA A 166 -7.14 12.11 11.06
N GLU A 167 -8.22 12.69 11.59
CA GLU A 167 -9.17 11.94 12.45
C GLU A 167 -9.88 10.84 11.66
N ARG A 168 -10.29 11.13 10.42
CA ARG A 168 -10.91 10.15 9.52
C ARG A 168 -9.92 9.06 9.12
N GLN A 169 -8.70 9.44 8.74
CA GLN A 169 -7.69 8.47 8.35
C GLN A 169 -7.28 7.58 9.53
N ARG A 170 -7.13 8.16 10.72
CA ARG A 170 -6.86 7.41 11.95
C ARG A 170 -7.97 6.40 12.26
N ALA A 171 -9.24 6.78 12.11
CA ALA A 171 -10.36 5.86 12.32
C ALA A 171 -10.30 4.65 11.37
N TYR A 172 -9.96 4.86 10.09
CA TYR A 172 -9.74 3.77 9.14
C TYR A 172 -8.54 2.89 9.54
N LEU A 173 -7.40 3.51 9.88
CA LEU A 173 -6.16 2.80 10.22
C LEU A 173 -6.25 1.98 11.51
N GLU A 174 -6.94 2.50 12.53
CA GLU A 174 -7.16 1.81 13.81
C GLU A 174 -8.33 0.81 13.76
N GLY A 175 -9.22 0.90 12.77
CA GLY A 175 -10.42 0.08 12.62
C GLY A 175 -10.37 -0.82 11.39
N GLU A 176 -11.02 -0.37 10.31
CA GLU A 176 -11.26 -1.15 9.08
C GLU A 176 -9.97 -1.79 8.52
N CYS A 177 -8.85 -1.07 8.51
CA CYS A 177 -7.60 -1.61 7.99
C CYS A 177 -7.16 -2.87 8.75
N LEU A 178 -7.24 -2.85 10.09
CA LEU A 178 -6.86 -4.01 10.91
C LEU A 178 -7.90 -5.12 10.87
N GLU A 179 -9.19 -4.78 10.74
CA GLU A 179 -10.26 -5.77 10.57
C GLU A 179 -10.06 -6.57 9.28
N TRP A 180 -9.83 -5.87 8.17
CA TRP A 180 -9.55 -6.49 6.87
C TRP A 180 -8.24 -7.27 6.86
N LEU A 181 -7.16 -6.71 7.43
CA LEU A 181 -5.89 -7.42 7.53
C LEU A 181 -6.04 -8.76 8.27
N ARG A 182 -6.74 -8.79 9.41
CA ARG A 182 -7.00 -10.06 10.14
C ARG A 182 -7.80 -11.05 9.31
N ARG A 183 -8.83 -10.57 8.60
CA ARG A 183 -9.64 -11.42 7.70
C ARG A 183 -8.79 -12.04 6.59
N TYR A 184 -7.96 -11.23 5.93
CA TYR A 184 -7.09 -11.73 4.85
C TYR A 184 -6.04 -12.71 5.35
N LEU A 185 -5.46 -12.47 6.52
CA LEU A 185 -4.51 -13.40 7.14
C LEU A 185 -5.17 -14.74 7.49
N GLU A 186 -6.46 -14.75 7.85
CA GLU A 186 -7.20 -16.00 8.08
C GLU A 186 -7.53 -16.71 6.75
N ASN A 187 -8.07 -15.98 5.76
CA ASN A 187 -8.38 -16.55 4.44
C ASN A 187 -7.14 -17.13 3.75
N GLY A 188 -5.99 -16.47 3.92
CA GLY A 188 -4.71 -16.80 3.30
C GLY A 188 -3.72 -17.51 4.23
N LYS A 189 -4.16 -18.04 5.38
CA LYS A 189 -3.31 -18.58 6.45
C LYS A 189 -2.20 -19.51 5.98
N GLU A 190 -2.52 -20.46 5.12
CA GLU A 190 -1.54 -21.43 4.60
C GLU A 190 -0.45 -20.80 3.72
N MET A 191 -0.74 -19.67 3.09
CA MET A 191 0.18 -18.95 2.21
C MET A 191 0.91 -17.81 2.92
N LEU A 192 0.18 -16.97 3.67
CA LEU A 192 0.69 -15.71 4.23
C LEU A 192 1.48 -15.91 5.53
N GLN A 193 1.21 -16.98 6.29
CA GLN A 193 1.95 -17.27 7.53
C GLN A 193 3.07 -18.29 7.33
N ARG A 194 3.37 -18.65 6.08
CA ARG A 194 4.44 -19.58 5.75
C ARG A 194 5.74 -18.82 5.54
N ALA A 195 6.78 -19.20 6.29
CA ALA A 195 8.15 -18.74 6.08
C ALA A 195 9.00 -19.88 5.51
N ASP A 196 9.31 -19.82 4.22
CA ASP A 196 10.23 -20.76 3.58
C ASP A 196 11.69 -20.31 3.75
N PRO A 197 12.56 -21.12 4.36
CA PRO A 197 13.96 -20.75 4.54
C PRO A 197 14.69 -20.72 3.19
N PRO A 198 15.63 -19.78 2.97
CA PRO A 198 16.31 -19.66 1.70
C PRO A 198 17.29 -20.82 1.46
N LYS A 199 17.41 -21.24 0.20
CA LYS A 199 18.51 -22.11 -0.26
C LYS A 199 19.76 -21.25 -0.44
N THR A 200 20.86 -21.64 0.21
CA THR A 200 22.10 -20.84 0.22
C THR A 200 23.26 -21.56 -0.46
N HIS A 201 24.10 -20.81 -1.16
CA HIS A 201 25.38 -21.30 -1.70
C HIS A 201 26.35 -20.14 -1.96
N VAL A 202 27.64 -20.45 -2.11
CA VAL A 202 28.69 -19.46 -2.41
C VAL A 202 29.32 -19.79 -3.77
N THR A 203 29.41 -18.81 -4.66
CA THR A 203 30.16 -18.94 -5.92
C THR A 203 31.50 -18.22 -5.83
N HIS A 204 32.52 -18.78 -6.47
CA HIS A 204 33.88 -18.25 -6.51
C HIS A 204 34.23 -17.82 -7.94
N HIS A 205 34.64 -16.57 -8.11
CA HIS A 205 34.99 -15.99 -9.40
C HIS A 205 36.38 -15.35 -9.31
N PRO A 206 37.43 -16.00 -9.85
CA PRO A 206 38.76 -15.38 -9.96
C PRO A 206 38.69 -14.07 -10.74
N VAL A 207 39.31 -13.01 -10.21
CA VAL A 207 39.40 -11.67 -10.84
C VAL A 207 40.82 -11.43 -11.33
N SER A 208 41.82 -11.89 -10.59
CA SER A 208 43.24 -11.89 -10.96
C SER A 208 43.96 -13.06 -10.30
N ASP A 209 45.26 -13.17 -10.51
CA ASP A 209 46.10 -14.21 -9.87
C ASP A 209 46.13 -14.12 -8.33
N HIS A 210 45.72 -12.98 -7.76
CA HIS A 210 45.78 -12.72 -6.32
C HIS A 210 44.41 -12.39 -5.72
N GLU A 211 43.36 -12.27 -6.55
CA GLU A 211 42.04 -11.83 -6.12
C GLU A 211 40.92 -12.68 -6.72
N ALA A 212 39.91 -12.94 -5.89
CA ALA A 212 38.68 -13.57 -6.33
C ALA A 212 37.47 -12.94 -5.63
N THR A 213 36.36 -12.85 -6.34
CA THR A 213 35.06 -12.50 -5.76
C THR A 213 34.38 -13.77 -5.24
N LEU A 214 34.02 -13.75 -3.96
CA LEU A 214 33.09 -14.70 -3.37
C LEU A 214 31.71 -14.06 -3.33
N ARG A 215 30.71 -14.72 -3.91
CA ARG A 215 29.31 -14.27 -3.89
C ARG A 215 28.47 -15.26 -3.10
N CYS A 216 27.88 -14.80 -2.00
CA CYS A 216 26.88 -15.55 -1.25
C CYS A 216 25.50 -15.33 -1.87
N TRP A 217 24.77 -16.42 -2.11
CA TRP A 217 23.42 -16.43 -2.65
C TRP A 217 22.43 -16.91 -1.60
N ALA A 218 21.24 -16.29 -1.59
CA ALA A 218 20.06 -16.75 -0.88
C ALA A 218 18.90 -16.75 -1.88
N LEU A 219 18.29 -17.92 -2.10
CA LEU A 219 17.25 -18.14 -3.10
C LEU A 219 15.96 -18.63 -2.42
N GLY A 220 14.80 -18.19 -2.92
CA GLY A 220 13.49 -18.74 -2.57
C GLY A 220 13.23 -20.12 -3.18
#